data_AF-A0A352F9Z4-F1
#
_entry.id   AF-A0A352F9Z4-F1
#
_cell.length_a   1.000
_cell.length_b   1.000
_cell.length_c   1.000
_cell.angle_alpha   90.00
_cell.angle_beta   90.00
_cell.angle_gamma   90.00
#
_symmetry.space_group_name_H-M   'P 1'
#
loop_
_entity.id
_entity.type
_entity.pdbx_description
1 polymer ?
#
loop_
_entity_poly.entity_id
_entity_poly.type
_entity_poly.pdbx_seq_one_letter_code
_entity_poly.pdbx_strand_id
1 'polypeptide(L)'
;MQMQFPQLFPDKYYTLKGKCYIIHTSRVTGHEFRCWQHGRTQCAPTWWFQTFFLLYALIINLTMKAKFYVCLVCWLALAQSGTAQRTPVFGAFAKHVDWFHYDNTGWSPGNTIHYTYGYVGEYLVVLSEEVRTDTLRKSRKVCDWIYNTMPLNTSTVEQIWQDTMWVDKSRSVFEWDLLDDRNAYSTKYFFQQKSGNDWLTVYGSANTRVFDGLGRWTATVNLNFNPETGRYDTISRFRYAYDLYGHQCRDTVEKFEDGAWKFSSLNEYWYPQNVDSREPDSVTYYHWVDPSEIWAVGWWKPDFRYIYRRDARKISWSTDKWDEIAFHWDTLYRSVYEYDEPWNMTLNTREKWKENDWDPGLWRMDFGLKWEITWTDGFPVERNAWEWVSSGTGVQGFWNPLSRERFSNFWSAGIPDPEPLASNIKAWPNPFTGFLRIELPENRPGPALIQVTDIAGRTLYQKENPEGSRSITLDLNNLPPGPYLLRILTRNSPPQTLRIIRQ
;
A
#
# COMPACT_ATOMS: atom_id res chain seq x y z
N MET A 1 6.22 -58.35 -22.21
CA MET A 1 6.74 -57.03 -21.80
C MET A 1 5.75 -56.47 -20.77
N GLN A 2 6.00 -56.73 -19.50
CA GLN A 2 5.16 -56.30 -18.37
C GLN A 2 6.00 -55.33 -17.54
N MET A 3 5.55 -54.08 -17.44
CA MET A 3 6.12 -53.09 -16.52
C MET A 3 5.68 -53.46 -15.10
N GLN A 4 6.65 -53.68 -14.20
CA GLN A 4 6.43 -53.77 -12.77
C GLN A 4 6.64 -52.39 -12.14
N PHE A 5 5.68 -51.94 -11.34
CA PHE A 5 5.83 -50.79 -10.44
C PHE A 5 6.61 -51.22 -9.18
N PRO A 6 7.51 -50.38 -8.63
CA PRO A 6 8.13 -50.68 -7.35
C PRO A 6 7.15 -50.41 -6.19
N GLN A 7 7.01 -51.39 -5.29
CA GLN A 7 6.37 -51.22 -4.00
C GLN A 7 7.29 -50.38 -3.09
N LEU A 8 6.78 -49.26 -2.56
CA LEU A 8 7.41 -48.51 -1.49
C LEU A 8 7.15 -49.22 -0.14
N PHE A 9 8.21 -49.36 0.67
CA PHE A 9 8.14 -49.91 2.02
C PHE A 9 7.45 -48.93 2.98
N PRO A 10 6.63 -49.37 3.95
CA PRO A 10 6.20 -48.51 5.04
C PRO A 10 7.28 -48.44 6.12
N ASP A 11 7.60 -47.22 6.56
CA ASP A 11 8.41 -47.00 7.76
C ASP A 11 7.71 -47.59 8.99
N LYS A 12 8.46 -48.37 9.78
CA LYS A 12 7.98 -48.91 11.07
C LYS A 12 8.41 -47.98 12.20
N TYR A 13 7.44 -47.40 12.87
CA TYR A 13 7.63 -46.71 14.14
C TYR A 13 7.70 -47.73 15.28
N TYR A 14 8.70 -47.62 16.16
CA TYR A 14 8.73 -48.36 17.42
C TYR A 14 8.75 -47.37 18.58
N THR A 15 7.82 -47.54 19.52
CA THR A 15 7.76 -46.79 20.77
C THR A 15 8.36 -47.63 21.88
N LEU A 16 9.44 -47.15 22.51
CA LEU A 16 9.95 -47.71 23.76
C LEU A 16 10.06 -46.59 24.79
N LYS A 17 9.26 -46.67 25.87
CA LYS A 17 9.27 -45.74 27.01
C LYS A 17 9.18 -44.25 26.66
N GLY A 18 8.26 -43.88 25.76
CA GLY A 18 7.82 -42.49 25.59
C GLY A 18 8.85 -41.53 24.97
N LYS A 19 9.87 -42.02 24.26
CA LYS A 19 10.74 -41.18 23.43
C LYS A 19 10.83 -41.74 22.01
N CYS A 20 10.74 -40.84 21.03
CA CYS A 20 10.82 -41.17 19.61
C CYS A 20 12.29 -41.13 19.17
N TYR A 21 12.74 -42.16 18.46
CA TYR A 21 14.10 -42.25 17.92
C TYR A 21 14.01 -42.38 16.40
N ILE A 22 14.78 -41.57 15.68
CA ILE A 22 15.00 -41.72 14.24
C ILE A 22 16.32 -42.45 14.06
N ILE A 23 16.31 -43.64 13.46
CA ILE A 23 17.52 -44.36 13.08
C ILE A 23 17.77 -44.08 11.60
N HIS A 24 18.80 -43.29 11.29
CA HIS A 24 19.32 -43.19 9.94
C HIS A 24 20.17 -44.44 9.63
N THR A 25 19.66 -45.34 8.79
CA THR A 25 20.50 -46.36 8.16
C THR A 25 21.07 -45.81 6.86
N SER A 26 22.35 -45.45 6.86
CA SER A 26 23.09 -45.29 5.60
C SER A 26 23.43 -46.68 5.05
N ARG A 27 23.10 -46.94 3.78
CA ARG A 27 23.44 -48.20 3.13
C ARG A 27 24.54 -47.99 2.11
N VAL A 28 25.71 -48.54 2.45
CA VAL A 28 26.80 -48.89 1.55
C VAL A 28 26.41 -50.16 0.77
N THR A 29 26.94 -50.24 -0.45
CA THR A 29 26.79 -51.19 -1.57
C THR A 29 26.61 -52.69 -1.28
N GLY A 30 25.78 -53.33 -2.12
CA GLY A 30 26.09 -54.56 -2.88
C GLY A 30 26.23 -55.91 -2.16
N HIS A 31 25.30 -56.84 -2.41
CA HIS A 31 25.52 -58.16 -3.02
C HIS A 31 24.31 -59.09 -2.80
N GLU A 32 23.99 -59.83 -3.86
CA GLU A 32 22.92 -60.82 -3.98
C GLU A 32 23.11 -62.02 -3.05
N PHE A 33 22.02 -62.52 -2.47
CA PHE A 33 21.86 -63.95 -2.17
C PHE A 33 20.40 -64.36 -2.40
N ARG A 34 20.18 -65.26 -3.35
CA ARG A 34 18.94 -66.03 -3.50
C ARG A 34 18.93 -67.14 -2.44
N CYS A 35 17.79 -67.34 -1.80
CA CYS A 35 17.42 -68.65 -1.28
C CYS A 35 15.90 -68.89 -1.35
N TRP A 36 15.60 -70.16 -1.47
CA TRP A 36 14.48 -70.76 -2.18
C TRP A 36 13.40 -71.24 -1.20
N GLN A 37 12.15 -70.99 -1.59
CA GLN A 37 10.91 -71.75 -1.39
C GLN A 37 10.85 -72.95 -0.40
N HIS A 38 9.85 -72.88 0.49
CA HIS A 38 8.88 -73.94 0.85
C HIS A 38 7.72 -73.24 1.58
N GLY A 39 6.43 -73.48 1.39
CA GLY A 39 5.64 -74.40 0.58
C GLY A 39 4.18 -74.37 1.10
N ARG A 40 3.22 -74.77 0.25
CA ARG A 40 1.84 -75.25 0.55
C ARG A 40 0.76 -74.19 0.88
N THR A 41 -0.13 -73.90 -0.10
CA THR A 41 -1.48 -74.49 -0.39
C THR A 41 -2.56 -74.05 0.60
N GLN A 42 -3.48 -73.12 0.26
CA GLN A 42 -4.65 -73.18 -0.64
C GLN A 42 -5.96 -73.65 0.03
N CYS A 43 -7.01 -72.86 -0.26
CA CYS A 43 -8.46 -73.14 -0.21
C CYS A 43 -9.13 -73.11 1.18
N ALA A 44 -10.30 -72.50 1.43
CA ALA A 44 -11.27 -71.70 0.68
C ALA A 44 -12.30 -71.17 1.75
N PRO A 45 -13.57 -70.83 1.45
CA PRO A 45 -14.01 -69.44 1.26
C PRO A 45 -15.23 -69.02 2.13
N THR A 46 -15.54 -67.71 2.09
CA THR A 46 -16.87 -67.01 2.13
C THR A 46 -17.99 -67.54 3.07
N TRP A 47 -18.75 -66.72 3.81
CA TRP A 47 -19.86 -65.88 3.34
C TRP A 47 -20.39 -64.93 4.45
N TRP A 48 -20.71 -63.69 4.05
CA TRP A 48 -21.85 -62.81 4.40
C TRP A 48 -22.02 -62.17 5.79
N PHE A 49 -22.08 -60.83 5.78
CA PHE A 49 -23.25 -60.06 6.25
C PHE A 49 -23.31 -58.70 5.49
N GLN A 50 -24.38 -58.50 4.70
CA GLN A 50 -24.94 -57.19 4.35
C GLN A 50 -25.65 -56.65 5.61
N THR A 51 -25.83 -55.37 5.92
CA THR A 51 -26.59 -54.33 5.19
C THR A 51 -26.66 -53.09 6.10
N PHE A 52 -26.72 -51.87 5.52
CA PHE A 52 -27.48 -50.65 5.91
C PHE A 52 -26.73 -49.44 5.29
N PHE A 53 -27.05 -48.88 4.11
CA PHE A 53 -28.24 -48.12 3.64
C PHE A 53 -28.57 -46.90 4.54
N LEU A 54 -28.19 -45.67 4.16
CA LEU A 54 -28.96 -44.71 3.33
C LEU A 54 -28.40 -43.26 3.40
N LEU A 55 -28.32 -42.63 2.21
CA LEU A 55 -28.53 -41.21 1.88
C LEU A 55 -27.65 -40.09 2.50
N TYR A 56 -26.95 -39.34 1.64
CA TYR A 56 -27.48 -38.06 1.13
C TYR A 56 -26.74 -37.61 -0.13
N ALA A 57 -27.49 -37.37 -1.19
CA ALA A 57 -27.05 -36.70 -2.41
C ALA A 57 -27.28 -35.18 -2.29
N LEU A 58 -26.68 -34.42 -3.21
CA LEU A 58 -26.76 -32.95 -3.42
C LEU A 58 -25.93 -32.07 -2.49
N ILE A 59 -24.76 -31.62 -2.99
CA ILE A 59 -24.48 -30.25 -3.48
C ILE A 59 -23.01 -30.24 -3.90
N ILE A 60 -22.72 -30.47 -5.19
CA ILE A 60 -21.46 -30.01 -5.80
C ILE A 60 -21.89 -29.15 -6.98
N ASN A 61 -22.24 -27.92 -6.66
CA ASN A 61 -22.38 -26.84 -7.61
C ASN A 61 -21.92 -25.56 -6.90
N LEU A 62 -20.60 -25.42 -6.72
CA LEU A 62 -19.95 -24.18 -6.30
C LEU A 62 -18.49 -24.18 -6.80
N THR A 63 -18.31 -24.44 -8.09
CA THR A 63 -17.15 -23.95 -8.84
C THR A 63 -17.45 -22.54 -9.34
N MET A 64 -16.48 -21.64 -9.19
CA MET A 64 -16.43 -20.25 -9.65
C MET A 64 -16.99 -19.20 -8.69
N LYS A 65 -16.15 -18.73 -7.74
CA LYS A 65 -16.01 -17.31 -7.34
C LYS A 65 -14.88 -17.02 -6.33
N ALA A 66 -13.75 -17.72 -6.40
CA ALA A 66 -12.61 -17.51 -5.49
C ALA A 66 -11.34 -16.95 -6.19
N LYS A 67 -11.49 -16.15 -7.25
CA LYS A 67 -10.35 -15.64 -8.06
C LYS A 67 -10.09 -14.13 -8.00
N PHE A 68 -10.70 -13.37 -7.08
CA PHE A 68 -10.56 -11.90 -7.08
C PHE A 68 -10.05 -11.24 -5.79
N TYR A 69 -9.74 -11.99 -4.73
CA TYR A 69 -9.35 -11.40 -3.44
C TYR A 69 -7.83 -11.36 -3.13
N VAL A 70 -6.99 -12.02 -3.93
CA VAL A 70 -5.54 -12.12 -3.64
C VAL A 70 -4.74 -10.91 -4.15
N CYS A 71 -5.22 -10.16 -5.15
CA CYS A 71 -4.48 -9.00 -5.68
C CYS A 71 -4.61 -7.71 -4.85
N LEU A 72 -5.66 -7.56 -4.03
CA LEU A 72 -5.89 -6.31 -3.27
C LEU A 72 -5.10 -6.27 -1.94
N VAL A 73 -4.77 -7.43 -1.37
CA VAL A 73 -4.09 -7.55 -0.08
C VAL A 73 -2.58 -7.26 -0.19
N CYS A 74 -1.95 -7.57 -1.32
CA CYS A 74 -0.54 -7.24 -1.54
C CYS A 74 -0.27 -5.73 -1.68
N TRP A 75 -1.27 -4.94 -2.10
CA TRP A 75 -1.13 -3.48 -2.23
C TRP A 75 -1.22 -2.75 -0.88
N LEU A 76 -1.96 -3.30 0.09
CA LEU A 76 -2.14 -2.72 1.42
C LEU A 76 -1.02 -3.08 2.42
N ALA A 77 -0.39 -4.26 2.29
CA ALA A 77 0.72 -4.66 3.16
C ALA A 77 2.04 -3.93 2.82
N LEU A 78 2.27 -3.61 1.54
CA LEU A 78 3.45 -2.82 1.10
C LEU A 78 3.34 -1.32 1.41
N ALA A 79 2.14 -0.82 1.72
CA ALA A 79 1.93 0.56 2.15
C ALA A 79 2.22 0.78 3.66
N GLN A 80 2.35 -0.30 4.45
CA GLN A 80 2.56 -0.22 5.90
C GLN A 80 4.04 -0.36 6.32
N SER A 81 4.92 -0.91 5.47
CA SER A 81 6.36 -0.79 5.69
C SER A 81 6.77 0.65 5.41
N GLY A 82 7.26 1.36 6.44
CA GLY A 82 7.71 2.76 6.40
C GLY A 82 8.89 3.07 5.46
N THR A 83 9.07 2.27 4.41
CA THR A 83 9.55 2.77 3.14
C THR A 83 8.56 3.81 2.67
N ALA A 84 8.90 5.09 2.86
CA ALA A 84 8.41 6.09 1.94
C ALA A 84 8.52 5.46 0.55
N GLN A 85 7.39 5.15 -0.10
CA GLN A 85 7.40 5.13 -1.54
C GLN A 85 8.00 6.49 -1.87
N ARG A 86 9.28 6.52 -2.22
CA ARG A 86 9.90 7.65 -2.89
C ARG A 86 9.10 7.71 -4.17
N THR A 87 7.96 8.39 -4.13
CA THR A 87 7.04 8.51 -5.25
C THR A 87 7.89 9.07 -6.36
N PRO A 88 8.19 8.25 -7.38
CA PRO A 88 9.08 8.70 -8.40
C PRO A 88 8.43 9.86 -9.13
N VAL A 89 9.22 10.92 -9.29
CA VAL A 89 8.90 12.13 -10.07
C VAL A 89 7.49 12.65 -9.87
N PHE A 90 7.29 13.27 -8.71
CA PHE A 90 6.41 14.44 -8.61
C PHE A 90 7.17 15.62 -7.98
N GLY A 91 8.46 15.78 -8.28
CA GLY A 91 9.11 17.09 -8.11
C GLY A 91 8.54 18.14 -9.07
N ALA A 92 7.94 17.66 -10.16
CA ALA A 92 7.18 18.45 -11.11
C ALA A 92 5.73 17.99 -11.13
N PHE A 93 4.82 18.94 -10.98
CA PHE A 93 3.40 18.67 -10.86
C PHE A 93 2.73 19.05 -12.18
N ALA A 94 2.65 18.11 -13.13
CA ALA A 94 2.02 18.37 -14.42
C ALA A 94 0.58 18.84 -14.22
N LYS A 95 0.22 20.05 -14.68
CA LYS A 95 -1.18 20.46 -14.61
C LYS A 95 -2.02 19.70 -15.62
N HIS A 96 -1.44 19.31 -16.75
CA HIS A 96 -2.18 18.66 -17.84
C HIS A 96 -1.52 17.33 -18.20
N VAL A 97 -2.33 16.27 -18.29
CA VAL A 97 -1.90 14.94 -18.73
C VAL A 97 -2.86 14.41 -19.79
N ASP A 98 -2.37 14.27 -21.01
CA ASP A 98 -3.12 13.65 -22.11
C ASP A 98 -2.75 12.17 -22.21
N TRP A 99 -3.74 11.31 -22.09
CA TRP A 99 -3.63 9.86 -22.24
C TRP A 99 -3.99 9.44 -23.66
N PHE A 100 -3.17 8.57 -24.22
CA PHE A 100 -3.38 7.90 -25.49
C PHE A 100 -3.33 6.40 -25.23
N HIS A 101 -4.19 5.65 -25.92
CA HIS A 101 -4.15 4.19 -25.93
C HIS A 101 -3.66 3.71 -27.30
N TYR A 102 -3.02 2.56 -27.34
CA TYR A 102 -2.61 1.93 -28.59
C TYR A 102 -3.61 0.87 -29.01
N ASP A 103 -4.13 0.97 -30.22
CA ASP A 103 -5.04 0.00 -30.84
C ASP A 103 -4.48 -0.50 -32.19
N ASN A 104 -5.27 -1.29 -32.91
CA ASN A 104 -4.86 -1.86 -34.21
C ASN A 104 -4.63 -0.80 -35.32
N THR A 105 -5.01 0.45 -35.10
CA THR A 105 -4.83 1.59 -36.01
C THR A 105 -3.72 2.53 -35.56
N GLY A 106 -3.15 2.32 -34.37
CA GLY A 106 -2.06 3.11 -33.81
C GLY A 106 -2.45 3.82 -32.52
N TRP A 107 -1.92 5.03 -32.31
CA TRP A 107 -2.21 5.83 -31.12
C TRP A 107 -3.51 6.61 -31.29
N SER A 108 -4.46 6.34 -30.41
CA SER A 108 -5.75 7.00 -30.33
C SER A 108 -5.85 7.84 -29.05
N PRO A 109 -6.39 9.08 -29.10
CA PRO A 109 -6.65 9.87 -27.89
C PRO A 109 -7.58 9.14 -26.94
N GLY A 110 -7.29 9.20 -25.64
CA GLY A 110 -8.12 8.65 -24.56
C GLY A 110 -8.67 9.76 -23.67
N ASN A 111 -8.03 9.94 -22.51
CA ASN A 111 -8.49 10.87 -21.46
C ASN A 111 -7.55 12.05 -21.32
N THR A 112 -8.07 13.24 -21.06
CA THR A 112 -7.27 14.37 -20.58
C THR A 112 -7.57 14.60 -19.11
N ILE A 113 -6.52 14.74 -18.30
CA ILE A 113 -6.61 15.03 -16.88
C ILE A 113 -5.99 16.40 -16.61
N HIS A 114 -6.75 17.26 -15.95
CA HIS A 114 -6.31 18.56 -15.47
C HIS A 114 -6.20 18.53 -13.95
N TYR A 115 -5.02 18.87 -13.44
CA TYR A 115 -4.69 18.99 -12.03
C TYR A 115 -4.58 20.46 -11.65
N THR A 116 -5.20 20.81 -10.52
CA THR A 116 -4.97 22.06 -9.80
C THR A 116 -4.30 21.73 -8.48
N TYR A 117 -3.21 22.42 -8.17
CA TYR A 117 -2.41 22.20 -6.97
C TYR A 117 -2.55 23.39 -6.01
N GLY A 118 -2.47 23.12 -4.70
CA GLY A 118 -2.36 24.10 -3.64
C GLY A 118 -0.92 24.60 -3.47
N TYR A 119 -0.71 25.44 -2.46
CA TYR A 119 0.57 26.13 -2.27
C TYR A 119 1.69 25.21 -1.80
N VAL A 120 1.37 24.07 -1.19
CA VAL A 120 2.35 23.07 -0.74
C VAL A 120 2.40 21.84 -1.67
N GLY A 121 1.81 21.95 -2.88
CA GLY A 121 1.81 20.90 -3.90
C GLY A 121 0.73 19.83 -3.70
N GLU A 122 -0.16 20.02 -2.73
CA GLU A 122 -1.33 19.19 -2.52
C GLU A 122 -2.35 19.33 -3.67
N TYR A 123 -3.05 18.26 -4.03
CA TYR A 123 -4.09 18.32 -5.06
C TYR A 123 -5.28 19.11 -4.54
N LEU A 124 -5.77 20.14 -5.25
CA LEU A 124 -7.04 20.79 -4.90
C LEU A 124 -8.20 20.22 -5.71
N VAL A 125 -7.99 20.10 -7.03
CA VAL A 125 -9.03 19.67 -7.99
C VAL A 125 -8.39 18.80 -9.05
N VAL A 126 -9.02 17.66 -9.35
CA VAL A 126 -8.68 16.83 -10.50
C VAL A 126 -9.88 16.74 -11.42
N LEU A 127 -9.80 17.33 -12.61
CA LEU A 127 -10.80 17.22 -13.66
C LEU A 127 -10.34 16.18 -14.68
N SER A 128 -11.13 15.13 -14.87
CA SER A 128 -10.93 14.14 -15.92
C SER A 128 -12.00 14.29 -16.99
N GLU A 129 -11.57 14.43 -18.24
CA GLU A 129 -12.42 14.41 -19.42
C GLU A 129 -12.13 13.15 -20.22
N GLU A 130 -13.12 12.26 -20.34
CA GLU A 130 -13.03 11.06 -21.17
C GLU A 130 -13.62 11.35 -22.55
N VAL A 131 -12.81 11.17 -23.59
CA VAL A 131 -13.26 11.30 -24.98
C VAL A 131 -13.34 9.90 -25.58
N ARG A 132 -14.51 9.28 -25.49
CA ARG A 132 -14.79 8.04 -26.25
C ARG A 132 -15.23 8.38 -27.66
N THR A 133 -14.47 7.90 -28.64
CA THR A 133 -14.75 8.07 -30.07
C THR A 133 -15.98 7.25 -30.53
N ASP A 134 -16.34 6.20 -29.81
CA ASP A 134 -17.39 5.24 -30.20
C ASP A 134 -18.81 5.62 -29.78
N THR A 135 -18.99 6.47 -28.75
CA THR A 135 -20.29 6.65 -28.10
C THR A 135 -20.76 8.10 -27.94
N LEU A 136 -20.00 9.11 -28.41
CA LEU A 136 -20.30 10.56 -28.23
C LEU A 136 -20.56 10.99 -26.77
N ARG A 137 -20.42 10.10 -25.79
CA ARG A 137 -20.63 10.39 -24.37
C ARG A 137 -19.33 10.89 -23.79
N LYS A 138 -19.24 12.21 -23.63
CA LYS A 138 -18.22 12.82 -22.78
C LYS A 138 -18.60 12.57 -21.33
N SER A 139 -17.86 11.72 -20.65
CA SER A 139 -17.94 11.65 -19.18
C SER A 139 -16.96 12.69 -18.63
N ARG A 140 -17.43 13.51 -17.69
CA ARG A 140 -16.58 14.44 -16.96
C ARG A 140 -16.69 14.14 -15.48
N LYS A 141 -15.54 14.04 -14.82
CA LYS A 141 -15.43 13.75 -13.39
C LYS A 141 -14.53 14.80 -12.74
N VAL A 142 -14.98 15.34 -11.62
CA VAL A 142 -14.18 16.23 -10.76
C VAL A 142 -13.99 15.56 -9.41
N CYS A 143 -12.76 15.59 -8.91
CA CYS A 143 -12.44 15.20 -7.54
C CYS A 143 -11.88 16.41 -6.79
N ASP A 144 -12.61 16.89 -5.79
CA ASP A 144 -12.19 17.99 -4.90
C ASP A 144 -11.60 17.42 -3.61
N TRP A 145 -10.43 17.92 -3.21
CA TRP A 145 -9.72 17.48 -2.01
C TRP A 145 -9.74 18.59 -0.95
N ILE A 146 -10.04 18.21 0.29
CA ILE A 146 -10.18 19.14 1.43
C ILE A 146 -9.19 18.73 2.50
N TYR A 147 -8.30 19.65 2.87
CA TYR A 147 -7.24 19.39 3.84
C TYR A 147 -7.50 20.04 5.19
N ASN A 148 -6.95 19.46 6.27
CA ASN A 148 -6.85 20.13 7.56
C ASN A 148 -5.65 21.09 7.60
N THR A 149 -5.33 21.61 8.80
CA THR A 149 -4.19 22.52 9.01
C THR A 149 -2.82 21.86 8.89
N MET A 150 -2.74 20.52 8.80
CA MET A 150 -1.50 19.73 8.69
C MET A 150 -1.35 19.08 7.30
N PRO A 151 -1.66 19.82 6.24
CA PRO A 151 -1.96 19.30 4.89
C PRO A 151 -2.43 17.85 4.77
N LEU A 152 -3.23 17.33 5.71
CA LEU A 152 -3.78 15.97 5.62
C LEU A 152 -5.15 16.01 4.97
N ASN A 153 -5.37 15.18 3.95
CA ASN A 153 -6.66 15.10 3.26
C ASN A 153 -7.74 14.60 4.22
N THR A 154 -8.70 15.45 4.55
CA THR A 154 -9.86 15.12 5.40
C THR A 154 -11.08 14.68 4.59
N SER A 155 -11.19 15.08 3.33
CA SER A 155 -12.31 14.67 2.49
C SER A 155 -11.99 14.79 1.01
N THR A 156 -12.44 13.82 0.22
CA THR A 156 -12.43 13.87 -1.24
C THR A 156 -13.86 13.75 -1.76
N VAL A 157 -14.35 14.72 -2.52
CA VAL A 157 -15.69 14.70 -3.12
C VAL A 157 -15.55 14.39 -4.61
N GLU A 158 -16.21 13.33 -5.07
CA GLU A 158 -16.36 13.00 -6.49
C GLU A 158 -17.68 13.57 -7.01
N GLN A 159 -17.56 14.39 -8.04
CA GLN A 159 -18.67 14.97 -8.79
C GLN A 159 -18.67 14.43 -10.23
N ILE A 160 -19.86 14.29 -10.80
CA ILE A 160 -20.06 13.94 -12.20
C ILE A 160 -20.87 15.02 -12.90
N TRP A 161 -20.58 15.26 -14.17
CA TRP A 161 -21.35 16.21 -14.97
C TRP A 161 -22.65 15.56 -15.45
N GLN A 162 -23.79 16.11 -15.05
CA GLN A 162 -25.12 15.68 -15.47
C GLN A 162 -25.92 16.88 -15.99
N ASP A 163 -26.48 16.73 -17.19
CA ASP A 163 -27.44 17.63 -17.86
C ASP A 163 -27.08 19.11 -18.06
N THR A 164 -26.06 19.65 -17.40
CA THR A 164 -25.43 21.00 -17.51
C THR A 164 -24.74 21.43 -16.21
N MET A 165 -24.73 20.60 -15.17
CA MET A 165 -24.15 20.93 -13.88
C MET A 165 -23.32 19.80 -13.28
N TRP A 166 -22.41 20.16 -12.38
CA TRP A 166 -21.73 19.20 -11.53
C TRP A 166 -22.70 18.72 -10.44
N VAL A 167 -22.80 17.40 -10.30
CA VAL A 167 -23.61 16.76 -9.27
C VAL A 167 -22.70 15.89 -8.41
N ASP A 168 -22.77 16.10 -7.11
CA ASP A 168 -22.11 15.26 -6.10
C ASP A 168 -22.57 13.80 -6.24
N LYS A 169 -21.61 12.88 -6.33
CA LYS A 169 -21.89 11.44 -6.48
C LYS A 169 -21.48 10.66 -5.24
N SER A 170 -20.24 10.85 -4.81
CA SER A 170 -19.66 10.14 -3.67
C SER A 170 -18.64 11.01 -2.96
N ARG A 171 -18.36 10.73 -1.70
CA ARG A 171 -17.22 11.32 -1.00
C ARG A 171 -16.54 10.31 -0.10
N SER A 172 -15.24 10.49 0.05
CA SER A 172 -14.40 9.80 1.02
C SER A 172 -14.07 10.77 2.15
N VAL A 173 -14.26 10.38 3.40
CA VAL A 173 -13.95 11.21 4.59
C VAL A 173 -12.91 10.50 5.43
N PHE A 174 -11.92 11.23 5.92
CA PHE A 174 -10.80 10.73 6.69
C PHE A 174 -10.68 11.47 8.02
N GLU A 175 -10.54 10.72 9.11
CA GLU A 175 -10.11 11.25 10.40
C GLU A 175 -8.67 10.82 10.65
N TRP A 176 -7.85 11.75 11.15
CA TRP A 176 -6.43 11.54 11.37
C TRP A 176 -6.11 11.63 12.85
N ASP A 177 -5.24 10.75 13.31
CA ASP A 177 -4.60 10.86 14.61
C ASP A 177 -3.17 11.38 14.44
N LEU A 178 -2.81 12.34 15.28
CA LEU A 178 -1.59 13.14 15.22
C LEU A 178 -0.62 12.77 16.35
N LEU A 179 -0.91 11.72 17.12
CA LEU A 179 -0.11 11.30 18.26
C LEU A 179 1.34 10.91 17.91
N ASP A 180 1.67 10.74 16.63
CA ASP A 180 3.06 10.57 16.17
C ASP A 180 3.37 11.62 15.08
N ASP A 181 4.23 12.57 15.44
CA ASP A 181 4.74 13.64 14.56
C ASP A 181 5.42 13.11 13.30
N ARG A 182 5.80 11.83 13.29
CA ARG A 182 6.54 11.20 12.20
C ARG A 182 5.67 10.60 11.11
N ASN A 183 4.40 10.28 11.38
CA ASN A 183 3.51 9.74 10.37
C ASN A 183 2.05 9.95 10.76
N ALA A 184 1.35 10.82 10.04
CA ALA A 184 -0.10 10.91 10.16
C ALA A 184 -0.76 9.65 9.56
N TYR A 185 -1.70 9.07 10.29
CA TYR A 185 -2.49 7.94 9.79
C TYR A 185 -3.98 8.23 9.92
N SER A 186 -4.74 7.74 8.94
CA SER A 186 -6.19 7.78 9.04
C SER A 186 -6.64 6.72 10.05
N THR A 187 -7.25 7.17 11.14
CA THR A 187 -7.87 6.30 12.14
C THR A 187 -9.28 5.92 11.76
N LYS A 188 -9.95 6.77 10.96
CA LYS A 188 -11.23 6.42 10.33
C LYS A 188 -11.25 6.81 8.87
N TYR A 189 -11.97 6.00 8.12
CA TYR A 189 -12.31 6.21 6.73
C TYR A 189 -13.80 5.93 6.53
N PHE A 190 -14.48 6.83 5.84
CA PHE A 190 -15.85 6.62 5.40
C PHE A 190 -15.95 6.83 3.90
N PHE A 191 -16.60 5.91 3.20
CA PHE A 191 -17.07 6.10 1.85
C PHE A 191 -18.58 6.33 1.87
N GLN A 192 -19.00 7.47 1.33
CA GLN A 192 -20.38 7.92 1.36
C GLN A 192 -20.88 8.15 -0.07
N GLN A 193 -22.13 7.82 -0.33
CA GLN A 193 -22.80 8.09 -1.59
C GLN A 193 -23.87 9.15 -1.39
N LYS A 194 -24.05 10.02 -2.39
CA LYS A 194 -25.09 11.03 -2.39
C LYS A 194 -26.43 10.36 -2.68
N SER A 195 -27.42 10.57 -1.81
CA SER A 195 -28.80 10.10 -2.01
C SER A 195 -29.75 11.24 -1.66
N GLY A 196 -30.36 11.83 -2.69
CA GLY A 196 -31.08 13.10 -2.53
C GLY A 196 -30.14 14.19 -2.02
N ASN A 197 -30.51 14.86 -0.93
CA ASN A 197 -29.68 15.88 -0.30
C ASN A 197 -28.69 15.33 0.75
N ASP A 198 -28.81 14.06 1.11
CA ASP A 198 -28.05 13.46 2.20
C ASP A 198 -26.85 12.65 1.72
N TRP A 199 -25.85 12.55 2.59
CA TRP A 199 -24.70 11.67 2.41
C TRP A 199 -24.92 10.40 3.21
N LEU A 200 -25.07 9.27 2.53
CA LEU A 200 -25.25 7.97 3.17
C LEU A 200 -23.92 7.23 3.23
N THR A 201 -23.49 6.85 4.43
CA THR A 201 -22.31 5.99 4.59
C THR A 201 -22.63 4.59 4.10
N VAL A 202 -21.98 4.17 3.02
CA VAL A 202 -22.14 2.82 2.45
C VAL A 202 -21.04 1.87 2.89
N TYR A 203 -19.88 2.42 3.27
CA TYR A 203 -18.75 1.67 3.78
C TYR A 203 -17.94 2.58 4.70
N GLY A 204 -17.28 1.98 5.68
CA GLY A 204 -16.26 2.66 6.46
C GLY A 204 -15.35 1.66 7.14
N SER A 205 -14.17 2.13 7.50
CA SER A 205 -13.25 1.38 8.34
C SER A 205 -12.73 2.30 9.43
N ALA A 206 -12.36 1.70 10.55
CA ALA A 206 -11.64 2.38 11.60
C ALA A 206 -10.54 1.46 12.12
N ASN A 207 -9.48 2.06 12.65
CA ASN A 207 -8.46 1.33 13.36
C ASN A 207 -8.14 2.03 14.67
N THR A 208 -7.81 1.22 15.67
CA THR A 208 -7.25 1.69 16.95
C THR A 208 -5.89 1.05 17.14
N ARG A 209 -4.97 1.79 17.74
CA ARG A 209 -3.59 1.34 17.93
C ARG A 209 -3.21 1.35 19.39
N VAL A 210 -2.37 0.41 19.77
CA VAL A 210 -1.76 0.32 21.10
C VAL A 210 -0.27 0.52 20.94
N PHE A 211 0.31 1.36 21.80
CA PHE A 211 1.71 1.72 21.78
C PHE A 211 2.41 1.15 23.01
N ASP A 212 3.69 0.78 22.89
CA ASP A 212 4.54 0.50 24.05
C ASP A 212 5.13 1.78 24.65
N GLY A 213 5.89 1.65 25.75
CA GLY A 213 6.56 2.78 26.41
C GLY A 213 7.65 3.46 25.57
N LEU A 214 8.01 2.91 24.40
CA LEU A 214 8.94 3.50 23.45
C LEU A 214 8.23 4.17 22.26
N GLY A 215 6.89 4.21 22.27
CA GLY A 215 6.08 4.78 21.19
C GLY A 215 5.98 3.89 19.95
N ARG A 216 6.35 2.60 20.03
CA ARG A 216 6.19 1.64 18.92
C ARG A 216 4.81 1.00 18.97
N TRP A 217 4.23 0.67 17.83
CA TRP A 217 2.89 0.08 17.78
C TRP A 217 2.97 -1.40 18.15
N THR A 218 2.31 -1.83 19.21
CA THR A 218 2.29 -3.24 19.60
C THR A 218 1.04 -3.96 19.13
N ALA A 219 -0.03 -3.23 18.81
CA ALA A 219 -1.20 -3.80 18.19
C ALA A 219 -2.01 -2.79 17.36
N THR A 220 -2.74 -3.29 16.37
CA THR A 220 -3.77 -2.55 15.62
C THR A 220 -5.05 -3.36 15.61
N VAL A 221 -6.17 -2.81 16.06
CA VAL A 221 -7.50 -3.42 15.94
C VAL A 221 -8.24 -2.74 14.79
N ASN A 222 -8.64 -3.52 13.79
CA ASN A 222 -9.42 -3.06 12.64
C ASN A 222 -10.91 -3.33 12.85
N LEU A 223 -11.69 -2.34 12.47
CA LEU A 223 -13.13 -2.30 12.57
C LEU A 223 -13.71 -1.96 11.19
N ASN A 224 -14.83 -2.55 10.79
CA ASN A 224 -15.62 -2.03 9.67
C ASN A 224 -16.90 -1.41 10.17
N PHE A 225 -17.30 -0.33 9.52
CA PHE A 225 -18.59 0.30 9.73
C PHE A 225 -19.69 -0.55 9.08
N ASN A 226 -20.71 -0.86 9.87
CA ASN A 226 -21.91 -1.54 9.42
C ASN A 226 -23.01 -0.49 9.15
N PRO A 227 -23.39 -0.27 7.89
CA PRO A 227 -24.36 0.76 7.53
C PRO A 227 -25.78 0.47 8.03
N GLU A 228 -26.11 -0.79 8.33
CA GLU A 228 -27.44 -1.16 8.83
C GLU A 228 -27.60 -0.82 10.31
N THR A 229 -26.55 -1.01 11.10
CA THR A 229 -26.59 -0.76 12.56
C THR A 229 -26.05 0.61 12.95
N GLY A 230 -25.31 1.27 12.04
CA GLY A 230 -24.61 2.53 12.32
C GLY A 230 -23.44 2.37 13.29
N ARG A 231 -22.95 1.14 13.50
CA ARG A 231 -21.89 0.80 14.45
C ARG A 231 -20.66 0.22 13.76
N TYR A 232 -19.55 0.19 14.48
CA TYR A 232 -18.33 -0.48 14.06
C TYR A 232 -18.29 -1.91 14.59
N ASP A 233 -18.11 -2.86 13.68
CA ASP A 233 -17.92 -4.27 13.99
C ASP A 233 -16.41 -4.59 14.01
N THR A 234 -15.95 -5.28 15.04
CA THR A 234 -14.56 -5.73 15.17
C THR A 234 -14.29 -6.87 14.20
N ILE A 235 -13.20 -6.78 13.43
CA ILE A 235 -12.88 -7.77 12.38
C ILE A 235 -11.57 -8.47 12.65
N SER A 236 -10.51 -7.71 12.83
CA SER A 236 -9.17 -8.27 12.97
C SER A 236 -8.31 -7.47 13.93
N ARG A 237 -7.32 -8.13 14.49
CA ARG A 237 -6.26 -7.49 15.25
C ARG A 237 -4.92 -7.98 14.77
N PHE A 238 -4.00 -7.05 14.57
CA PHE A 238 -2.59 -7.29 14.36
C PHE A 238 -1.88 -7.10 15.68
N ARG A 239 -0.96 -8.00 16.04
CA ARG A 239 -0.04 -7.86 17.16
C ARG A 239 1.38 -7.87 16.63
N TYR A 240 2.18 -6.87 16.99
CA TYR A 240 3.53 -6.69 16.48
C TYR A 240 4.55 -7.02 17.57
N ALA A 241 5.64 -7.68 17.19
CA ALA A 241 6.81 -7.83 18.02
C ALA A 241 8.03 -7.24 17.32
N TYR A 242 8.95 -6.72 18.13
CA TYR A 242 10.15 -6.07 17.67
C TYR A 242 11.39 -6.78 18.20
N ASP A 243 12.46 -6.79 17.41
CA ASP A 243 13.77 -7.26 17.85
C ASP A 243 14.47 -6.22 18.76
N LEU A 244 15.70 -6.52 19.18
CA LEU A 244 16.49 -5.65 20.03
C LEU A 244 16.95 -4.35 19.35
N TYR A 245 16.88 -4.28 18.02
CA TYR A 245 17.21 -3.11 17.20
C TYR A 245 15.98 -2.26 16.88
N GLY A 246 14.79 -2.72 17.30
CA GLY A 246 13.52 -2.02 17.05
C GLY A 246 12.92 -2.32 15.68
N HIS A 247 13.43 -3.30 14.95
CA HIS A 247 12.80 -3.78 13.72
C HIS A 247 11.61 -4.69 14.03
N GLN A 248 10.52 -4.57 13.27
CA GLN A 248 9.35 -5.44 13.43
C GLN A 248 9.71 -6.86 12.98
N CYS A 249 10.03 -7.77 13.89
CA CYS A 249 10.45 -9.13 13.57
C CYS A 249 9.27 -10.11 13.41
N ARG A 250 8.08 -9.73 13.89
CA ARG A 250 6.89 -10.58 13.81
C ARG A 250 5.61 -9.77 13.80
N ASP A 251 4.62 -10.21 13.04
CA ASP A 251 3.23 -9.84 13.30
C ASP A 251 2.31 -11.06 13.35
N THR A 252 1.27 -10.97 14.16
CA THR A 252 0.25 -12.02 14.30
C THR A 252 -1.12 -11.43 14.03
N VAL A 253 -1.84 -12.04 13.10
CA VAL A 253 -3.19 -11.64 12.70
C VAL A 253 -4.20 -12.56 13.39
N GLU A 254 -5.13 -11.94 14.09
CA GLU A 254 -6.28 -12.59 14.70
C GLU A 254 -7.55 -12.06 14.05
N LYS A 255 -8.54 -12.91 13.82
CA LYS A 255 -9.89 -12.53 13.41
C LYS A 255 -10.82 -12.60 14.60
N PHE A 256 -11.78 -11.67 14.66
CA PHE A 256 -12.82 -11.69 15.68
C PHE A 256 -14.03 -12.45 15.16
N GLU A 257 -14.24 -13.65 15.68
CA GLU A 257 -15.28 -14.57 15.24
C GLU A 257 -15.94 -15.21 16.47
N ASP A 258 -17.27 -15.29 16.46
CA ASP A 258 -18.06 -15.88 17.55
C ASP A 258 -17.78 -15.26 18.94
N GLY A 259 -17.49 -13.96 18.97
CA GLY A 259 -17.20 -13.23 20.20
C GLY A 259 -15.80 -13.45 20.78
N ALA A 260 -14.90 -14.12 20.05
CA ALA A 260 -13.53 -14.40 20.48
C ALA A 260 -12.50 -14.07 19.39
N TRP A 261 -11.26 -13.80 19.82
CA TRP A 261 -10.12 -13.68 18.92
C TRP A 261 -9.61 -15.08 18.54
N LYS A 262 -9.53 -15.36 17.25
CA LYS A 262 -8.97 -16.61 16.70
C LYS A 262 -7.74 -16.28 15.85
N PHE A 263 -6.68 -17.05 15.99
CA PHE A 263 -5.50 -16.91 15.14
C PHE A 263 -5.84 -17.17 13.67
N SER A 264 -5.30 -16.34 12.78
CA SER A 264 -5.48 -16.49 11.33
C SER A 264 -4.14 -16.71 10.65
N SER A 265 -3.18 -15.80 10.86
CA SER A 265 -1.88 -15.85 10.20
C SER A 265 -0.78 -15.24 11.07
N LEU A 266 0.46 -15.58 10.74
CA LEU A 266 1.67 -15.07 11.38
C LEU A 266 2.66 -14.71 10.28
N ASN A 267 3.24 -13.52 10.34
CA ASN A 267 4.38 -13.13 9.52
C ASN A 267 5.64 -13.06 10.38
N GLU A 268 6.73 -13.65 9.90
CA GLU A 268 8.06 -13.50 10.48
C GLU A 268 8.99 -12.77 9.52
N TYR A 269 9.64 -11.73 10.01
CA TYR A 269 10.48 -10.82 9.24
C TYR A 269 11.95 -11.04 9.61
N TRP A 270 12.78 -11.19 8.59
CA TRP A 270 14.22 -11.38 8.74
C TRP A 270 14.95 -10.22 8.11
N TYR A 271 15.78 -9.54 8.91
CA TYR A 271 16.55 -8.38 8.49
C TYR A 271 18.01 -8.78 8.26
N PRO A 272 18.73 -8.12 7.32
CA PRO A 272 20.16 -8.31 7.18
C PRO A 272 20.85 -7.92 8.50
N GLN A 273 22.02 -8.50 8.77
CA GLN A 273 22.82 -8.16 9.96
C GLN A 273 23.31 -6.70 9.99
N ASN A 274 23.12 -5.95 8.90
CA ASN A 274 23.39 -4.53 8.89
C ASN A 274 22.26 -3.78 9.62
N VAL A 275 22.59 -3.24 10.79
CA VAL A 275 21.67 -2.64 11.77
C VAL A 275 20.82 -1.50 11.19
N ASP A 276 21.25 -0.87 10.09
CA ASP A 276 20.56 0.29 9.53
C ASP A 276 19.46 -0.04 8.52
N SER A 277 19.32 -1.32 8.09
CA SER A 277 18.27 -1.68 7.15
C SER A 277 16.91 -1.76 7.83
N ARG A 278 16.04 -0.79 7.55
CA ARG A 278 14.63 -0.83 7.97
C ARG A 278 13.77 -1.83 7.19
N GLU A 279 14.33 -2.45 6.16
CA GLU A 279 13.61 -3.38 5.30
C GLU A 279 14.12 -4.82 5.49
N PRO A 280 13.22 -5.81 5.51
CA PRO A 280 13.58 -7.21 5.64
C PRO A 280 14.19 -7.76 4.34
N ASP A 281 15.11 -8.71 4.48
CA ASP A 281 15.62 -9.56 3.40
C ASP A 281 14.63 -10.68 3.06
N SER A 282 13.88 -11.15 4.05
CA SER A 282 12.81 -12.12 3.79
C SER A 282 11.65 -12.00 4.77
N VAL A 283 10.47 -12.43 4.30
CA VAL A 283 9.25 -12.52 5.10
C VAL A 283 8.66 -13.90 4.90
N THR A 284 8.45 -14.64 5.99
CA THR A 284 7.79 -15.96 5.95
C THR A 284 6.38 -15.82 6.50
N TYR A 285 5.40 -16.23 5.70
CA TYR A 285 3.98 -16.27 6.03
C TYR A 285 3.58 -17.68 6.47
N TYR A 286 2.93 -17.74 7.63
CA TYR A 286 2.38 -18.95 8.21
C TYR A 286 0.86 -18.79 8.33
N HIS A 287 0.11 -19.86 8.06
CA HIS A 287 -1.30 -19.95 8.41
C HIS A 287 -1.48 -20.74 9.70
N TRP A 288 -2.49 -20.38 10.48
CA TRP A 288 -2.90 -21.14 11.66
C TRP A 288 -3.70 -22.36 11.22
N VAL A 289 -3.29 -23.55 11.69
CA VAL A 289 -4.09 -24.77 11.51
C VAL A 289 -4.91 -24.98 12.78
N ASP A 290 -6.24 -24.93 12.63
CA ASP A 290 -7.17 -25.05 13.75
C ASP A 290 -7.00 -26.42 14.44
N PRO A 291 -6.84 -26.47 15.78
CA PRO A 291 -6.75 -27.73 16.52
C PRO A 291 -7.96 -28.67 16.36
N SER A 292 -9.11 -28.15 15.92
CA SER A 292 -10.31 -28.94 15.65
C SER A 292 -10.23 -29.74 14.34
N GLU A 293 -9.27 -29.42 13.46
CA GLU A 293 -8.91 -30.32 12.36
C GLU A 293 -8.25 -31.56 12.99
N ILE A 294 -8.88 -32.72 12.78
CA ILE A 294 -8.77 -33.97 13.57
C ILE A 294 -7.33 -34.55 13.64
N TRP A 295 -6.35 -33.92 12.99
CA TRP A 295 -4.96 -34.33 12.90
C TRP A 295 -3.94 -33.21 13.22
N ALA A 296 -4.38 -32.03 13.68
CA ALA A 296 -3.51 -30.88 13.95
C ALA A 296 -3.47 -30.50 15.44
N VAL A 297 -2.27 -30.29 15.98
CA VAL A 297 -2.06 -29.67 17.30
C VAL A 297 -1.76 -28.21 17.04
N GLY A 298 -2.59 -27.26 17.47
CA GLY A 298 -2.50 -25.82 17.15
C GLY A 298 -1.08 -25.28 16.93
N TRP A 299 -0.71 -25.17 15.65
CA TRP A 299 0.65 -24.89 15.19
C TRP A 299 0.62 -23.99 13.97
N TRP A 300 1.68 -23.20 13.83
CA TRP A 300 1.92 -22.34 12.67
C TRP A 300 2.53 -23.16 11.55
N LYS A 301 1.83 -23.24 10.43
CA LYS A 301 2.27 -23.97 9.26
C LYS A 301 2.81 -23.01 8.21
N PRO A 302 4.07 -23.16 7.74
CA PRO A 302 4.59 -22.33 6.65
C PRO A 302 3.74 -22.49 5.40
N ASP A 303 3.56 -21.42 4.64
CA ASP A 303 2.75 -21.42 3.42
C ASP A 303 3.49 -20.70 2.28
N PHE A 304 3.85 -19.43 2.50
CA PHE A 304 4.62 -18.65 1.53
C PHE A 304 5.84 -18.02 2.19
N ARG A 305 6.90 -17.82 1.40
CA ARG A 305 8.04 -16.99 1.79
C ARG A 305 8.40 -16.04 0.67
N TYR A 306 8.62 -14.78 1.02
CA TYR A 306 9.11 -13.74 0.13
C TYR A 306 10.59 -13.49 0.42
N ILE A 307 11.43 -13.54 -0.60
CA ILE A 307 12.87 -13.23 -0.48
C ILE A 307 13.16 -12.00 -1.33
N TYR A 308 13.55 -10.91 -0.68
CA TYR A 308 13.84 -9.63 -1.31
C TYR A 308 15.32 -9.53 -1.67
N ARG A 309 15.61 -8.93 -2.83
CA ARG A 309 16.95 -8.57 -3.27
C ARG A 309 16.92 -7.14 -3.78
N ARG A 310 17.87 -6.34 -3.33
CA ARG A 310 17.94 -4.91 -3.63
C ARG A 310 19.31 -4.59 -4.17
N ASP A 311 19.33 -4.02 -5.37
CA ASP A 311 20.48 -3.35 -5.95
C ASP A 311 20.18 -1.84 -6.04
N ALA A 312 21.16 -1.03 -6.45
CA ALA A 312 21.06 0.43 -6.43
C ALA A 312 19.82 1.01 -7.14
N ARG A 313 19.29 0.33 -8.16
CA ARG A 313 18.13 0.75 -8.96
C ARG A 313 17.19 -0.40 -9.32
N LYS A 314 17.28 -1.50 -8.58
CA LYS A 314 16.53 -2.72 -8.87
C LYS A 314 16.06 -3.36 -7.58
N ILE A 315 14.77 -3.62 -7.50
CA ILE A 315 14.17 -4.38 -6.41
C ILE A 315 13.59 -5.63 -7.04
N SER A 316 13.92 -6.78 -6.51
CA SER A 316 13.27 -8.02 -6.90
C SER A 316 12.87 -8.81 -5.68
N TRP A 317 11.86 -9.65 -5.82
CA TRP A 317 11.58 -10.67 -4.82
C TRP A 317 11.15 -11.96 -5.48
N SER A 318 11.54 -13.09 -4.88
CA SER A 318 10.91 -14.38 -5.19
C SER A 318 9.80 -14.66 -4.20
N THR A 319 8.78 -15.38 -4.66
CA THR A 319 7.81 -16.05 -3.80
C THR A 319 8.05 -17.54 -3.88
N ASP A 320 8.39 -18.12 -2.76
CA ASP A 320 8.48 -19.55 -2.58
C ASP A 320 7.22 -20.05 -1.87
N LYS A 321 6.77 -21.25 -2.21
CA LYS A 321 5.66 -21.95 -1.55
C LYS A 321 6.21 -23.15 -0.79
N TRP A 322 5.67 -23.40 0.38
CA TRP A 322 6.04 -24.57 1.17
C TRP A 322 5.43 -25.84 0.57
N ASP A 323 6.27 -26.82 0.23
CA ASP A 323 5.85 -28.20 -0.06
C ASP A 323 5.84 -28.99 1.26
N GLU A 324 4.63 -29.33 1.70
CA GLU A 324 4.39 -30.08 2.93
C GLU A 324 4.84 -31.54 2.87
N ILE A 325 4.87 -32.13 1.67
CA ILE A 325 5.23 -33.53 1.48
C ILE A 325 6.75 -33.65 1.46
N ALA A 326 7.42 -32.78 0.72
CA ALA A 326 8.88 -32.79 0.59
C ALA A 326 9.61 -31.96 1.66
N PHE A 327 8.88 -31.21 2.49
CA PHE A 327 9.41 -30.34 3.55
C PHE A 327 10.46 -29.35 3.05
N HIS A 328 10.19 -28.70 1.91
CA HIS A 328 11.08 -27.70 1.33
C HIS A 328 10.30 -26.55 0.68
N TRP A 329 11.03 -25.53 0.23
CA TRP A 329 10.46 -24.34 -0.40
C TRP A 329 10.61 -24.43 -1.91
N ASP A 330 9.49 -24.41 -2.63
CA ASP A 330 9.42 -24.37 -4.09
C ASP A 330 9.30 -22.93 -4.57
N THR A 331 10.26 -22.46 -5.34
CA THR A 331 10.17 -21.13 -5.94
C THR A 331 9.06 -21.12 -7.00
N LEU A 332 8.05 -20.26 -6.84
CA LEU A 332 6.91 -20.15 -7.77
C LEU A 332 7.11 -19.05 -8.80
N TYR A 333 7.37 -17.83 -8.33
CA TYR A 333 7.53 -16.67 -9.18
C TYR A 333 8.56 -15.70 -8.62
N ARG A 334 9.10 -14.86 -9.50
CA ARG A 334 9.93 -13.71 -9.15
C ARG A 334 9.34 -12.47 -9.77
N SER A 335 9.26 -11.40 -9.00
CA SER A 335 8.92 -10.08 -9.51
C SER A 335 10.15 -9.19 -9.52
N VAL A 336 10.28 -8.35 -10.55
CA VAL A 336 11.41 -7.46 -10.75
C VAL A 336 10.92 -6.06 -11.07
N TYR A 337 11.45 -5.09 -10.33
CA TYR A 337 11.19 -3.67 -10.48
C TYR A 337 12.52 -3.00 -10.77
N GLU A 338 12.56 -2.20 -11.82
CA GLU A 338 13.74 -1.38 -12.15
C GLU A 338 13.36 0.09 -12.14
N TYR A 339 14.33 0.90 -11.77
CA TYR A 339 14.16 2.33 -11.58
C TYR A 339 15.23 3.13 -12.33
N ASP A 340 14.90 4.34 -12.78
CA ASP A 340 15.89 5.29 -13.30
C ASP A 340 16.49 6.19 -12.18
N GLU A 341 17.26 7.21 -12.56
CA GLU A 341 18.00 8.08 -11.62
C GLU A 341 17.09 8.99 -10.76
N PRO A 342 15.94 9.47 -11.28
CA PRO A 342 14.87 10.04 -10.46
C PRO A 342 13.96 9.01 -9.77
N TRP A 343 14.38 7.74 -9.70
CA TRP A 343 13.66 6.61 -9.11
C TRP A 343 12.36 6.22 -9.83
N ASN A 344 12.12 6.60 -11.08
CA ASN A 344 10.93 6.16 -11.82
C ASN A 344 10.97 4.71 -12.13
N MET A 345 9.86 4.03 -11.88
CA MET A 345 9.69 2.66 -12.29
C MET A 345 9.74 2.58 -13.82
N THR A 346 10.79 1.97 -14.36
CA THR A 346 11.01 1.73 -15.79
C THR A 346 10.66 0.30 -16.19
N LEU A 347 10.58 -0.61 -15.21
CA LEU A 347 10.21 -2.00 -15.43
C LEU A 347 9.44 -2.57 -14.23
N ASN A 348 8.44 -3.39 -14.52
CA ASN A 348 7.73 -4.25 -13.55
C ASN A 348 7.42 -5.57 -14.25
N THR A 349 8.21 -6.60 -13.99
CA THR A 349 7.96 -7.94 -14.54
C THR A 349 7.60 -8.94 -13.45
N ARG A 350 6.88 -9.98 -13.85
CA ARG A 350 6.73 -11.21 -13.09
C ARG A 350 7.12 -12.38 -13.98
N GLU A 351 7.93 -13.25 -13.43
CA GLU A 351 8.44 -14.44 -14.06
C GLU A 351 8.00 -15.64 -13.24
N LYS A 352 7.52 -16.69 -13.89
CA LYS A 352 7.23 -17.97 -13.25
C LYS A 352 8.41 -18.91 -13.39
N TRP A 353 8.72 -19.60 -12.32
CA TRP A 353 9.63 -20.74 -12.36
C TRP A 353 8.87 -21.92 -12.97
N LYS A 354 9.44 -22.59 -13.97
CA LYS A 354 8.87 -23.83 -14.51
C LYS A 354 9.68 -25.01 -14.01
N GLU A 355 8.97 -25.92 -13.35
CA GLU A 355 9.55 -27.14 -12.80
C GLU A 355 9.39 -28.36 -13.73
N ASN A 356 8.54 -28.27 -14.77
CA ASN A 356 8.25 -29.42 -15.63
C ASN A 356 9.47 -29.92 -16.43
N ASP A 357 9.59 -31.26 -16.53
CA ASP A 357 10.72 -32.08 -17.02
C ASP A 357 11.42 -31.69 -18.35
N TRP A 358 10.84 -30.83 -19.18
CA TRP A 358 11.36 -30.55 -20.52
C TRP A 358 12.34 -29.38 -20.58
N ASP A 359 12.40 -28.53 -19.54
CA ASP A 359 13.27 -27.34 -19.50
C ASP A 359 13.45 -26.80 -18.07
N PRO A 360 13.96 -27.62 -17.12
CA PRO A 360 14.11 -27.22 -15.73
C PRO A 360 15.12 -26.08 -15.59
N GLY A 361 14.77 -25.07 -14.77
CA GLY A 361 15.71 -24.02 -14.37
C GLY A 361 15.61 -22.70 -15.12
N LEU A 362 14.60 -22.50 -15.97
CA LEU A 362 14.38 -21.23 -16.67
C LEU A 362 13.20 -20.43 -16.11
N TRP A 363 13.45 -19.15 -15.83
CA TRP A 363 12.44 -18.14 -15.57
C TRP A 363 11.70 -17.78 -16.85
N ARG A 364 10.37 -17.77 -16.80
CA ARG A 364 9.52 -17.38 -17.94
C ARG A 364 8.65 -16.19 -17.56
N MET A 365 8.78 -15.09 -18.30
CA MET A 365 7.98 -13.90 -18.08
C MET A 365 6.50 -14.19 -18.37
N ASP A 366 5.66 -14.10 -17.35
CA ASP A 366 4.21 -14.30 -17.44
C ASP A 366 3.43 -12.99 -17.40
N PHE A 367 4.09 -11.92 -16.96
CA PHE A 367 3.59 -10.55 -16.96
C PHE A 367 4.77 -9.58 -17.04
N GLY A 368 4.57 -8.46 -17.71
CA GLY A 368 5.56 -7.40 -17.80
C GLY A 368 4.92 -6.08 -18.17
N LEU A 369 5.32 -5.02 -17.48
CA LEU A 369 5.13 -3.64 -17.86
C LEU A 369 6.49 -2.96 -17.95
N LYS A 370 6.67 -2.16 -18.99
CA LYS A 370 7.86 -1.35 -19.20
C LYS A 370 7.44 0.09 -19.40
N TRP A 371 8.25 1.03 -18.93
CA TRP A 371 8.06 2.45 -19.15
C TRP A 371 9.34 3.10 -19.66
N GLU A 372 9.18 4.09 -20.54
CA GLU A 372 10.24 4.94 -21.05
C GLU A 372 9.75 6.37 -20.91
N ILE A 373 10.58 7.21 -20.31
CA ILE A 373 10.25 8.58 -19.96
C ILE A 373 11.17 9.49 -20.76
N THR A 374 10.57 10.40 -21.53
CA THR A 374 11.29 11.47 -22.22
C THR A 374 11.29 12.70 -21.34
N TRP A 375 12.46 13.30 -21.20
CA TRP A 375 12.69 14.45 -20.34
C TRP A 375 13.02 15.70 -21.15
N THR A 376 12.55 16.86 -20.69
CA THR A 376 12.94 18.16 -21.22
C THR A 376 13.05 19.13 -20.06
N ASP A 377 14.20 19.79 -19.91
CA ASP A 377 14.48 20.75 -18.83
C ASP A 377 14.22 20.20 -17.41
N GLY A 378 14.47 18.91 -17.20
CA GLY A 378 14.23 18.24 -15.91
C GLY A 378 12.76 17.87 -15.64
N PHE A 379 11.87 18.04 -16.62
CA PHE A 379 10.46 17.66 -16.55
C PHE A 379 10.16 16.42 -17.41
N PRO A 380 9.34 15.46 -16.92
CA PRO A 380 8.95 14.30 -17.71
C PRO A 380 7.87 14.72 -18.72
N VAL A 381 8.20 14.95 -19.99
CA VAL A 381 7.24 15.47 -20.98
C VAL A 381 6.42 14.39 -21.66
N GLU A 382 6.94 13.16 -21.73
CA GLU A 382 6.21 12.02 -22.29
C GLU A 382 6.59 10.74 -21.55
N ARG A 383 5.61 9.88 -21.27
CA ARG A 383 5.81 8.51 -20.77
C ARG A 383 5.11 7.56 -21.70
N ASN A 384 5.86 6.62 -22.26
CA ASN A 384 5.31 5.52 -23.02
C ASN A 384 5.31 4.27 -22.12
N ALA A 385 4.24 3.48 -22.19
CA ALA A 385 4.08 2.23 -21.47
C ALA A 385 3.89 1.08 -22.45
N TRP A 386 4.51 -0.05 -22.15
CA TRP A 386 4.38 -1.29 -22.92
C TRP A 386 3.97 -2.42 -21.99
N GLU A 387 3.19 -3.34 -22.53
CA GLU A 387 2.88 -4.60 -21.88
C GLU A 387 3.60 -5.76 -22.58
N TRP A 388 3.97 -6.76 -21.80
CA TRP A 388 4.51 -7.99 -22.33
C TRP A 388 3.37 -8.90 -22.81
N VAL A 389 3.40 -9.27 -24.09
CA VAL A 389 2.45 -10.23 -24.68
C VAL A 389 3.18 -11.55 -24.96
N SER A 390 2.72 -12.61 -24.32
CA SER A 390 3.27 -13.96 -24.52
C SER A 390 2.81 -14.54 -25.86
N SER A 391 3.70 -15.22 -26.60
CA SER A 391 3.38 -15.91 -27.87
C SER A 391 2.61 -17.23 -27.68
N GLY A 392 2.01 -17.46 -26.52
CA GLY A 392 1.31 -18.71 -26.16
C GLY A 392 2.24 -19.89 -25.78
N THR A 393 3.49 -19.89 -26.25
CA THR A 393 4.51 -20.89 -25.85
C THR A 393 5.16 -20.57 -24.49
N GLY A 394 4.94 -19.37 -23.97
CA GLY A 394 5.48 -18.90 -22.69
C GLY A 394 7.00 -18.67 -22.66
N VAL A 395 7.74 -19.01 -23.73
CA VAL A 395 9.20 -18.78 -23.83
C VAL A 395 9.49 -17.48 -24.57
N GLN A 396 8.69 -17.20 -25.60
CA GLN A 396 8.83 -16.02 -26.42
C GLN A 396 7.65 -15.09 -26.18
N GLY A 397 7.91 -13.80 -26.31
CA GLY A 397 6.92 -12.75 -26.29
C GLY A 397 7.53 -11.47 -26.83
N PHE A 398 6.73 -10.45 -26.89
CA PHE A 398 7.15 -9.15 -27.38
C PHE A 398 6.49 -8.06 -26.54
N TRP A 399 7.12 -6.88 -26.51
CA TRP A 399 6.56 -5.69 -25.88
C TRP A 399 5.58 -5.04 -26.83
N ASN A 400 4.30 -5.04 -26.45
CA ASN A 400 3.24 -4.36 -27.17
C ASN A 400 3.03 -2.97 -26.56
N PRO A 401 2.97 -1.89 -27.35
CA PRO A 401 2.61 -0.58 -26.81
C PRO A 401 1.22 -0.65 -26.16
N LEU A 402 1.09 -0.08 -24.95
CA LEU A 402 -0.14 -0.10 -24.16
C LEU A 402 -0.75 1.29 -24.08
N SER A 403 0.02 2.24 -23.54
CA SER A 403 -0.44 3.62 -23.35
C SER A 403 0.70 4.62 -23.56
N ARG A 404 0.33 5.87 -23.86
CA ARG A 404 1.23 7.01 -23.91
C ARG A 404 0.60 8.15 -23.14
N GLU A 405 1.41 8.82 -22.34
CA GLU A 405 1.02 9.97 -21.54
C GLU A 405 1.88 11.15 -21.94
N ARG A 406 1.25 12.29 -22.23
CA ARG A 406 1.96 13.56 -22.46
C ARG A 406 1.66 14.50 -21.32
N PHE A 407 2.73 15.01 -20.72
CA PHE A 407 2.65 15.91 -19.59
C PHE A 407 2.97 17.32 -20.08
N SER A 408 2.15 18.27 -19.67
CA SER A 408 2.37 19.68 -20.01
C SER A 408 1.92 20.59 -18.88
N ASN A 409 2.24 21.88 -19.02
CA ASN A 409 1.88 22.93 -18.07
C ASN A 409 2.30 22.60 -16.64
N PHE A 410 3.56 22.21 -16.44
CA PHE A 410 4.05 21.85 -15.12
C PHE A 410 3.89 23.01 -14.13
N TRP A 411 3.32 22.71 -12.98
CA TRP A 411 3.46 23.52 -11.78
C TRP A 411 4.83 23.21 -11.18
N SER A 412 5.68 24.23 -11.16
CA SER A 412 6.88 24.19 -10.35
C SER A 412 6.48 24.61 -8.94
N ALA A 413 6.71 23.72 -7.98
CA ALA A 413 6.67 24.05 -6.55
C ALA A 413 7.83 24.97 -6.13
N GLY A 414 8.49 25.62 -7.11
CA GLY A 414 9.35 26.73 -6.81
C GLY A 414 8.60 27.63 -5.85
N ILE A 415 9.21 27.92 -4.71
CA ILE A 415 8.97 29.19 -4.02
C ILE A 415 8.97 30.17 -5.18
N PRO A 416 7.82 30.78 -5.53
CA PRO A 416 7.80 31.75 -6.60
C PRO A 416 8.99 32.63 -6.30
N ASP A 417 9.93 32.75 -7.24
CA ASP A 417 10.96 33.76 -7.13
C ASP A 417 10.16 34.98 -6.69
N PRO A 418 10.40 35.57 -5.50
CA PRO A 418 9.50 36.57 -5.00
C PRO A 418 9.74 37.80 -5.88
N GLU A 419 9.22 37.80 -7.13
CA GLU A 419 8.18 38.70 -7.57
C GLU A 419 7.63 39.26 -6.29
N PRO A 420 8.13 40.44 -5.86
CA PRO A 420 7.69 41.02 -4.63
C PRO A 420 6.23 41.28 -4.91
N LEU A 421 5.36 40.32 -4.54
CA LEU A 421 3.97 40.55 -4.24
C LEU A 421 4.08 41.72 -3.30
N ALA A 422 3.92 42.93 -3.83
CA ALA A 422 4.23 44.16 -3.14
C ALA A 422 3.55 43.99 -1.79
N SER A 423 4.35 43.72 -0.77
CA SER A 423 3.80 43.06 0.41
C SER A 423 3.04 44.17 1.08
N ASN A 424 1.73 44.24 0.79
CA ASN A 424 0.87 45.26 1.33
C ASN A 424 0.69 45.05 2.84
N ILE A 425 1.31 44.01 3.40
CA ILE A 425 1.56 43.94 4.82
C ILE A 425 2.53 45.04 5.19
N LYS A 426 2.02 45.97 5.99
CA LYS A 426 2.80 47.02 6.62
C LYS A 426 2.81 46.76 8.12
N ALA A 427 3.96 46.91 8.74
CA ALA A 427 4.13 46.80 10.18
C ALA A 427 4.76 48.08 10.72
N TRP A 428 4.09 48.77 11.63
CA TRP A 428 4.57 50.03 12.20
C TRP A 428 4.17 50.22 13.67
N PRO A 429 4.94 51.00 14.45
CA PRO A 429 6.28 51.48 14.10
C PRO A 429 7.27 50.32 13.98
N ASN A 430 8.28 50.45 13.13
CA ASN A 430 9.41 49.51 13.06
C ASN A 430 10.70 50.33 12.94
N PRO A 431 11.52 50.46 13.99
CA PRO A 431 11.46 49.72 15.27
C PRO A 431 10.24 50.03 16.15
N PHE A 432 9.88 49.12 17.08
CA PHE A 432 8.76 49.27 18.03
C PHE A 432 9.21 49.23 19.49
N THR A 433 8.45 49.91 20.37
CA THR A 433 8.71 50.00 21.81
C THR A 433 7.82 49.11 22.68
N GLY A 434 6.78 48.51 22.12
CA GLY A 434 5.86 47.68 22.89
C GLY A 434 4.70 47.17 22.05
N PHE A 435 4.04 48.08 21.33
CA PHE A 435 2.97 47.73 20.41
C PHE A 435 3.44 47.76 18.97
N LEU A 436 3.04 46.76 18.19
CA LEU A 436 3.26 46.71 16.76
C LEU A 436 1.90 46.64 16.06
N ARG A 437 1.61 47.62 15.21
CA ARG A 437 0.43 47.61 14.36
C ARG A 437 0.77 46.96 13.03
N ILE A 438 -0.04 46.00 12.63
CA ILE A 438 0.06 45.30 11.36
C ILE A 438 -1.19 45.67 10.56
N GLU A 439 -0.99 46.04 9.30
CA GLU A 439 -2.04 46.17 8.30
C GLU A 439 -1.93 45.01 7.33
N LEU A 440 -3.08 44.43 7.01
CA LEU A 440 -3.23 43.27 6.14
C LEU A 440 -3.94 43.73 4.85
N PRO A 441 -3.71 43.05 3.71
CA PRO A 441 -4.39 43.39 2.46
C PRO A 441 -5.92 43.35 2.58
N GLU A 442 -6.64 44.29 1.95
CA GLU A 442 -8.11 44.39 2.04
C GLU A 442 -8.85 43.12 1.60
N ASN A 443 -8.28 42.35 0.68
CA ASN A 443 -8.93 41.20 0.02
C ASN A 443 -8.30 39.86 0.40
N ARG A 444 -7.97 39.70 1.68
CA ARG A 444 -7.47 38.41 2.19
C ARG A 444 -8.64 37.44 2.43
N PRO A 445 -8.60 36.21 1.85
CA PRO A 445 -9.54 35.16 2.22
C PRO A 445 -9.16 34.51 3.55
N GLY A 446 -10.11 34.42 4.49
CA GLY A 446 -10.01 33.64 5.73
C GLY A 446 -9.24 34.27 6.91
N PRO A 447 -9.23 33.57 8.06
CA PRO A 447 -8.41 33.94 9.22
C PRO A 447 -6.90 33.81 8.89
N ALA A 448 -6.06 34.49 9.67
CA ALA A 448 -4.61 34.34 9.56
C ALA A 448 -4.01 34.16 10.92
N LEU A 449 -2.99 33.34 10.93
CA LEU A 449 -2.13 33.15 12.08
C LEU A 449 -0.95 34.10 11.98
N ILE A 450 -0.82 34.96 12.98
CA ILE A 450 0.28 35.91 13.10
C ILE A 450 1.24 35.36 14.13
N GLN A 451 2.48 35.13 13.73
CA GLN A 451 3.54 34.60 14.57
C GLN A 451 4.70 35.58 14.61
N VAL A 452 5.26 35.81 15.80
CA VAL A 452 6.55 36.48 15.96
C VAL A 452 7.55 35.43 16.42
N THR A 453 8.62 35.24 15.65
CA THR A 453 9.70 34.32 15.99
C THR A 453 11.00 35.09 16.21
N ASP A 454 11.89 34.54 17.04
CA ASP A 454 13.27 35.01 17.08
C ASP A 454 14.05 34.60 15.82
N ILE A 455 15.32 35.04 15.73
CA ILE A 455 16.22 34.72 14.62
C ILE A 455 16.60 33.22 14.54
N ALA A 456 16.36 32.46 15.61
CA ALA A 456 16.53 31.01 15.62
C ALA A 456 15.25 30.27 15.19
N GLY A 457 14.17 30.99 14.84
CA GLY A 457 12.90 30.42 14.41
C GLY A 457 11.98 29.98 15.54
N ARG A 458 12.32 30.25 16.81
CA ARG A 458 11.46 29.90 17.94
C ARG A 458 10.32 30.93 18.05
N THR A 459 9.09 30.43 18.09
CA THR A 459 7.88 31.25 18.26
C THR A 459 7.82 31.84 19.65
N LEU A 460 7.76 33.18 19.74
CA LEU A 460 7.65 33.93 20.99
C LEU A 460 6.25 34.51 21.20
N TYR A 461 5.52 34.76 20.12
CA TYR A 461 4.16 35.28 20.15
C TYR A 461 3.33 34.67 19.02
N GLN A 462 2.07 34.37 19.31
CA GLN A 462 1.12 33.88 18.32
C GLN A 462 -0.28 34.44 18.58
N LYS A 463 -0.93 34.93 17.53
CA LYS A 463 -2.32 35.42 17.61
C LYS A 463 -3.05 35.14 16.31
N GLU A 464 -4.28 34.66 16.43
CA GLU A 464 -5.17 34.54 15.29
C GLU A 464 -5.88 35.87 15.02
N ASN A 465 -5.87 36.30 13.77
CA ASN A 465 -6.61 37.46 13.29
C ASN A 465 -7.85 36.96 12.54
N PRO A 466 -9.07 37.27 13.01
CA PRO A 466 -10.29 36.86 12.33
C PRO A 466 -10.35 37.43 10.91
N GLU A 467 -11.14 36.78 10.06
CA GLU A 467 -11.39 37.22 8.69
C GLU A 467 -11.97 38.64 8.64
N GLY A 468 -11.66 39.40 7.58
CA GLY A 468 -12.13 40.77 7.38
C GLY A 468 -11.41 41.86 8.21
N SER A 469 -10.60 41.48 9.21
CA SER A 469 -9.83 42.46 10.00
C SER A 469 -8.61 42.96 9.22
N ARG A 470 -8.66 44.22 8.78
CA ARG A 470 -7.60 44.89 8.01
C ARG A 470 -6.40 45.32 8.85
N SER A 471 -6.58 45.51 10.14
CA SER A 471 -5.50 45.95 11.02
C SER A 471 -5.58 45.26 12.37
N ILE A 472 -4.42 44.92 12.92
CA ILE A 472 -4.28 44.29 14.21
C ILE A 472 -3.11 44.91 14.97
N THR A 473 -3.32 45.16 16.26
CA THR A 473 -2.26 45.57 17.17
C THR A 473 -1.80 44.37 17.99
N LEU A 474 -0.50 44.13 17.99
CA LEU A 474 0.16 43.16 18.84
C LEU A 474 0.75 43.86 20.06
N ASP A 475 0.51 43.31 21.24
CA ASP A 475 1.23 43.69 22.46
C ASP A 475 2.43 42.76 22.62
N LEU A 476 3.62 43.33 22.47
CA LEU A 476 4.90 42.65 22.47
C LEU A 476 5.83 43.25 23.55
N ASN A 477 5.26 43.83 24.61
CA ASN A 477 6.03 44.46 25.70
C ASN A 477 6.98 43.49 26.41
N ASN A 478 6.64 42.20 26.43
CA ASN A 478 7.42 41.16 27.09
C ASN A 478 8.58 40.61 26.24
N LEU A 479 8.76 41.09 25.00
CA LEU A 479 9.87 40.68 24.16
C LEU A 479 11.13 41.50 24.50
N PRO A 480 12.29 40.86 24.68
CA PRO A 480 13.58 41.57 24.81
C PRO A 480 13.87 42.49 23.62
N PRO A 481 14.68 43.54 23.77
CA PRO A 481 15.20 44.30 22.63
C PRO A 481 15.96 43.40 21.64
N GLY A 482 15.72 43.58 20.35
CA GLY A 482 16.36 42.74 19.32
C GLY A 482 15.57 42.60 18.00
N PRO A 483 16.15 41.92 17.00
CA PRO A 483 15.50 41.59 15.75
C PRO A 483 14.57 40.38 15.88
N TYR A 484 13.43 40.44 15.20
CA TYR A 484 12.45 39.35 15.12
C TYR A 484 11.92 39.19 13.69
N LEU A 485 11.29 38.04 13.44
CA LEU A 485 10.56 37.76 12.21
C LEU A 485 9.07 37.69 12.50
N LEU A 486 8.30 38.54 11.84
CA LEU A 486 6.84 38.50 11.81
C LEU A 486 6.41 37.62 10.64
N ARG A 487 5.81 36.47 10.92
CA ARG A 487 5.24 35.57 9.92
C ARG A 487 3.71 35.68 9.93
N ILE A 488 3.12 35.83 8.76
CA ILE A 488 1.67 35.82 8.56
C ILE A 488 1.34 34.63 7.69
N LEU A 489 0.54 33.72 8.24
CA LEU A 489 0.11 32.50 7.59
C LEU A 489 -1.38 32.61 7.29
N THR A 490 -1.75 32.55 6.02
CA THR A 490 -3.14 32.45 5.56
C THR A 490 -3.34 31.07 4.91
N ARG A 491 -4.59 30.61 4.80
CA ARG A 491 -4.86 29.31 4.15
C ARG A 491 -4.52 29.30 2.66
N ASN A 492 -4.76 30.43 1.98
CA ASN A 492 -4.71 30.51 0.51
C ASN A 492 -3.67 31.53 0.02
N SER A 493 -2.62 31.82 0.80
CA SER A 493 -1.51 32.64 0.30
C SER A 493 -0.19 32.15 0.88
N PRO A 494 0.92 32.35 0.17
CA PRO A 494 2.23 31.99 0.68
C PRO A 494 2.49 32.69 2.03
N PRO A 495 3.17 32.03 2.98
CA PRO A 495 3.63 32.68 4.20
C PRO A 495 4.39 33.96 3.89
N GLN A 496 3.93 35.08 4.46
CA GLN A 496 4.63 36.36 4.31
C GLN A 496 5.47 36.62 5.55
N THR A 497 6.72 37.01 5.37
CA THR A 497 7.66 37.25 6.49
C THR A 497 8.21 38.67 6.43
N LEU A 498 8.12 39.40 7.54
CA LEU A 498 8.67 40.74 7.70
C LEU A 498 9.67 40.77 8.85
N ARG A 499 10.79 41.47 8.67
CA ARG A 499 11.72 41.74 9.78
C ARG A 499 11.22 42.92 10.60
N ILE A 500 11.11 42.73 11.91
CA ILE A 500 10.75 43.78 12.87
C ILE A 500 11.83 43.92 13.95
N ILE A 501 11.95 45.11 14.56
CA ILE A 501 13.01 45.42 15.54
C ILE A 501 12.37 45.98 16.82
N ARG A 502 12.65 45.37 17.97
CA ARG A 502 12.28 45.88 19.30
C ARG A 502 13.41 46.75 19.85
N GLN A 503 13.10 47.96 20.32
CA GLN A 503 14.06 48.90 20.93
C GLN A 503 14.29 48.75 22.42
#